data_AF-A0A0K2B267-F1
#
_entry.id   AF-A0A0K2B267-F1
#
_cell.length_a   1.000
_cell.length_b   1.000
_cell.length_c   1.000
_cell.angle_alpha   90.00
_cell.angle_beta   90.00
_cell.angle_gamma   90.00
#
_symmetry.space_group_name_H-M   'P 1'
#
loop_
_entity.id
_entity.type
_entity.pdbx_description
1 polymer ?
#
loop_
_entity_poly.entity_id
_entity_poly.type
_entity_poly.pdbx_seq_one_letter_code
_entity_poly.pdbx_strand_id
1 'polypeptide(L)'
;MTYTLADAIRDEFERTHPNGKNTLLCVGLCRRRKDRNDFRETPWHGRAARCTSCEGLRYVDELRYRQAWELEQERAKVRMLVRHIQRLRLQRIVERAPALHFLTEPMPEAERRRKRARLTLQMERKR
;
A
#
# COMPACT_ATOMS: atom_id res chain seq x y z
N MET A 1 10.25 30.05 35.17
CA MET A 1 10.55 28.80 34.44
C MET A 1 9.98 27.65 35.25
N THR A 2 9.17 26.77 34.65
CA THR A 2 8.60 25.60 35.34
C THR A 2 9.56 24.43 35.22
N TYR A 3 10.02 23.91 36.35
CA TYR A 3 10.86 22.72 36.40
C TYR A 3 10.05 21.50 35.97
N THR A 4 10.46 20.82 34.91
CA THR A 4 9.72 19.70 34.35
C THR A 4 10.29 18.36 34.81
N LEU A 5 9.49 17.29 34.69
CA LEU A 5 9.96 15.92 34.88
C LEU A 5 11.18 15.59 34.00
N ALA A 6 11.24 16.18 32.80
CA ALA A 6 12.37 16.01 31.89
C ALA A 6 13.64 16.73 32.35
N ASP A 7 13.52 17.76 33.18
CA ASP A 7 14.66 18.44 33.82
C ASP A 7 15.13 17.62 35.04
N ALA A 8 14.20 17.09 35.85
CA ALA A 8 14.52 16.18 36.97
C ALA A 8 15.33 14.96 36.53
N ILE A 9 14.91 14.32 35.44
CA ILE A 9 15.60 13.16 34.86
C ILE A 9 17.01 13.55 34.36
N ARG A 10 17.18 14.76 33.82
CA ARG A 10 18.49 15.24 33.35
C ARG A 10 19.44 15.53 34.52
N ASP A 11 18.94 16.20 35.55
CA ASP A 11 19.74 16.52 36.74
C ASP A 11 20.17 15.25 37.48
N GLU A 12 19.28 14.26 37.60
CA GLU A 12 19.60 12.96 38.20
C GLU A 12 20.63 12.20 37.36
N PHE A 13 20.52 12.28 36.03
CA PHE A 13 21.50 11.70 35.11
C PHE A 13 22.87 12.38 35.22
N GLU A 14 22.93 13.72 35.32
CA GLU A 14 24.20 14.45 35.50
C GLU A 14 24.83 14.19 36.88
N ARG A 15 24.03 14.02 37.93
CA ARG A 15 24.53 13.64 39.27
C ARG A 15 25.16 12.26 39.28
N THR A 16 24.54 11.29 38.59
CA THR A 16 25.05 9.92 38.49
C THR A 16 26.25 9.81 37.54
N HIS A 17 26.31 10.68 36.52
CA HIS A 17 27.37 10.68 35.50
C HIS A 17 28.03 12.06 35.36
N PRO A 18 28.84 12.48 36.34
CA PRO A 18 29.48 13.80 36.30
C PRO A 18 30.38 13.90 35.06
N ASN A 19 30.18 14.96 34.27
CA ASN A 19 30.85 15.23 32.99
C ASN A 19 30.65 14.14 31.91
N GLY A 20 29.60 13.31 32.03
CA GLY A 20 29.30 12.26 31.05
C GLY A 20 30.30 11.11 31.03
N LYS A 21 31.08 10.92 32.09
CA LYS A 21 31.98 9.76 32.25
C LYS A 21 31.16 8.46 32.17
N ASN A 22 31.69 7.44 31.48
CA ASN A 22 31.03 6.14 31.26
C ASN A 22 29.70 6.16 30.50
N THR A 23 29.35 7.27 29.86
CA THR A 23 28.19 7.37 28.97
C THR A 23 28.60 7.24 27.50
N LEU A 24 27.75 6.62 26.69
CA LEU A 24 27.89 6.57 25.24
C LEU A 24 26.71 7.31 24.58
N LEU A 25 26.99 8.01 23.47
CA LEU A 25 25.95 8.62 22.66
C LEU A 25 25.34 7.58 21.73
N CYS A 26 24.03 7.36 21.84
CA CYS A 26 23.33 6.50 20.89
C CYS A 26 23.19 7.22 19.54
N VAL A 27 23.69 6.61 18.47
CA VAL A 27 23.56 7.09 17.08
C VAL A 27 22.27 6.58 16.41
N GLY A 28 21.42 5.88 17.18
CA GLY A 28 20.08 5.45 16.75
C GLY A 28 19.05 6.58 16.78
N LEU A 29 17.77 6.20 16.78
CA LEU A 29 16.64 7.14 16.77
C LEU A 29 16.59 8.04 18.01
N CYS A 30 17.04 7.54 19.17
CA CYS A 30 16.90 8.30 20.42
C CYS A 30 17.91 9.44 20.58
N ARG A 31 19.07 9.41 19.91
CA ARG A 31 20.13 10.46 19.94
C ARG A 31 20.49 11.01 21.33
N ARG A 32 20.35 10.19 22.37
CA ARG A 32 20.62 10.54 23.77
C ARG A 32 21.89 9.87 24.28
N ARG A 33 22.55 10.51 25.25
CA ARG A 33 23.58 9.87 26.07
C ARG A 33 22.93 8.87 27.02
N LYS A 34 23.55 7.71 27.14
CA LYS A 34 23.08 6.57 27.94
C LYS A 34 24.26 5.87 28.58
N ASP A 35 23.98 5.09 29.61
CA ASP A 35 25.01 4.36 30.35
C ASP A 35 25.62 3.28 29.47
N ARG A 36 26.88 2.92 29.73
CA ARG A 36 27.53 1.84 28.97
C ARG A 36 26.76 0.51 29.05
N ASN A 37 26.07 0.26 30.15
CA ASN A 37 25.25 -0.94 30.37
C ASN A 37 23.99 -0.99 29.48
N ASP A 38 23.54 0.16 28.95
CA ASP A 38 22.42 0.26 28.00
C ASP A 38 22.81 -0.13 26.56
N PHE A 39 24.09 -0.43 26.33
CA PHE A 39 24.63 -0.86 25.06
C PHE A 39 25.08 -2.32 25.19
N ARG A 40 25.04 -3.08 24.08
CA ARG A 40 25.66 -4.40 24.06
C ARG A 40 27.15 -4.29 24.38
N GLU A 41 27.69 -5.28 25.08
CA GLU A 41 29.11 -5.34 25.51
C GLU A 41 30.11 -5.10 24.37
N THR A 42 29.71 -5.33 23.11
CA THR A 42 30.58 -5.22 21.94
C THR A 42 30.13 -4.20 20.88
N PRO A 43 30.52 -2.92 20.98
CA PRO A 43 30.60 -2.02 19.85
C PRO A 43 32.03 -2.00 19.26
N TRP A 44 32.68 -3.17 19.07
CA TRP A 44 34.10 -3.25 18.66
C TRP A 44 34.35 -3.32 17.14
N HIS A 45 33.31 -3.19 16.31
CA HIS A 45 33.45 -3.40 14.85
C HIS A 45 32.80 -2.28 14.05
N GLY A 46 33.37 -1.06 14.06
CA GLY A 46 33.07 0.00 13.08
C GLY A 46 31.60 0.43 12.90
N ARG A 47 30.67 -0.14 13.68
CA ARG A 47 29.24 0.14 13.64
C ARG A 47 28.95 1.24 14.64
N ALA A 48 28.15 2.21 14.22
CA ALA A 48 27.70 3.28 15.08
C ALA A 48 26.96 2.71 16.30
N ALA A 49 27.34 3.15 17.52
CA ALA A 49 26.78 2.64 18.77
C ALA A 49 25.26 2.88 18.83
N ARG A 50 24.47 1.82 19.01
CA ARG A 50 23.03 1.89 19.24
C ARG A 50 22.70 1.27 20.59
N CYS A 51 21.84 1.92 21.36
CA CYS A 51 21.35 1.34 22.61
C CYS A 51 20.41 0.16 22.33
N THR A 52 20.29 -0.74 23.29
CA THR A 52 19.43 -1.95 23.22
C THR A 52 18.00 -1.64 22.80
N SER A 53 17.43 -0.54 23.29
CA SER A 53 16.09 -0.08 22.91
C SER A 53 16.00 0.33 21.42
N CYS A 54 16.99 1.07 20.89
CA CYS A 54 17.02 1.45 19.48
C CYS A 54 17.35 0.27 18.56
N GLU A 55 18.06 -0.75 19.04
CA GLU A 55 18.20 -2.01 18.32
C GLU A 55 16.87 -2.77 18.26
N GLY A 56 16.13 -2.83 19.38
CA GLY A 56 14.83 -3.50 19.46
C GLY A 56 13.71 -2.83 18.65
N LEU A 57 13.74 -1.50 18.49
CA LEU A 57 12.76 -0.76 17.67
C LEU A 57 12.76 -1.21 16.20
N ARG A 58 13.90 -1.67 15.68
CA ARG A 58 14.00 -2.21 14.32
C ARG A 58 13.10 -3.43 14.11
N TYR A 59 12.96 -4.28 15.12
CA TYR A 59 12.10 -5.46 15.06
C TYR A 59 10.61 -5.07 14.99
N VAL A 60 10.18 -4.07 15.75
CA VAL A 60 8.79 -3.58 15.74
C VAL A 60 8.44 -2.97 14.38
N ASP A 61 9.36 -2.20 13.81
CA ASP A 61 9.20 -1.64 12.47
C ASP A 61 9.12 -2.75 11.40
N GLU A 62 10.04 -3.72 11.44
CA GLU A 62 10.04 -4.89 10.54
C GLU A 62 8.73 -5.69 10.65
N LEU A 63 8.21 -5.88 11.87
CA LEU A 63 6.93 -6.55 12.10
C LEU A 63 5.74 -5.78 11.51
N ARG A 64 5.73 -4.45 11.66
CA ARG A 64 4.71 -3.58 11.04
C ARG A 64 4.75 -3.63 9.51
N TYR A 65 5.94 -3.59 8.91
CA TYR A 65 6.08 -3.72 7.46
C TYR A 65 5.56 -5.07 6.95
N ARG A 66 5.86 -6.15 7.68
CA ARG A 66 5.34 -7.48 7.35
C ARG A 66 3.81 -7.54 7.40
N GLN A 67 3.20 -7.02 8.47
CA GLN A 67 1.74 -6.97 8.59
C GLN A 67 1.08 -6.15 7.46
N ALA A 68 1.67 -5.00 7.11
CA ALA A 68 1.18 -4.19 5.99
C ALA A 68 1.23 -4.96 4.67
N TRP A 69 2.33 -5.68 4.41
CA TRP A 69 2.48 -6.51 3.22
C TRP A 69 1.48 -7.67 3.17
N GLU A 70 1.27 -8.37 4.29
CA GLU A 70 0.28 -9.46 4.40
C GLU A 70 -1.16 -8.94 4.13
N LEU A 71 -1.51 -7.78 4.67
CA LEU A 71 -2.80 -7.13 4.39
C LEU A 71 -2.96 -6.76 2.91
N GLU A 72 -1.89 -6.32 2.26
CA GLU A 72 -1.92 -5.99 0.84
C GLU A 72 -2.12 -7.23 -0.04
N GLN A 73 -1.50 -8.35 0.32
CA GLN A 73 -1.73 -9.65 -0.32
C GLN A 73 -3.20 -10.09 -0.20
N GLU A 74 -3.78 -10.00 0.99
CA GLU A 74 -5.19 -10.34 1.21
C GLU A 74 -6.13 -9.41 0.41
N ARG A 75 -5.85 -8.10 0.39
CA ARG A 75 -6.60 -7.15 -0.45
C ARG A 75 -6.50 -7.49 -1.95
N ALA A 76 -5.34 -7.93 -2.42
CA ALA A 76 -5.15 -8.34 -3.80
C ALA A 76 -5.97 -9.60 -4.14
N LYS A 77 -5.99 -10.61 -3.25
CA LYS A 77 -6.83 -11.80 -3.39
C LYS A 77 -8.31 -11.43 -3.49
N VAL A 78 -8.79 -10.55 -2.61
CA VAL A 78 -10.19 -10.07 -2.64
C VAL A 78 -10.51 -9.37 -3.95
N ARG A 79 -9.64 -8.47 -4.45
CA ARG A 79 -9.84 -7.81 -5.75
C ARG A 79 -9.96 -8.81 -6.90
N MET A 80 -9.15 -9.87 -6.90
CA MET A 80 -9.21 -10.92 -7.92
C MET A 80 -10.49 -11.74 -7.83
N LEU A 81 -10.93 -12.11 -6.62
CA LEU A 81 -12.20 -12.82 -6.40
C LEU A 81 -13.39 -11.98 -6.87
N VAL A 82 -13.42 -10.68 -6.56
CA VAL A 82 -14.48 -9.77 -7.02
C VAL A 82 -14.53 -9.70 -8.55
N ARG A 83 -13.38 -9.52 -9.21
CA ARG A 83 -13.30 -9.54 -10.68
C ARG A 83 -13.80 -10.86 -11.27
N HIS A 84 -13.43 -11.99 -10.65
CA HIS A 84 -13.87 -13.31 -11.08
C HIS A 84 -15.39 -13.48 -10.94
N ILE A 85 -15.97 -13.08 -9.81
CA ILE A 85 -17.43 -13.11 -9.59
C ILE A 85 -18.14 -12.23 -10.63
N GLN A 86 -17.64 -11.02 -10.91
CA GLN A 86 -18.20 -10.15 -11.94
C GLN A 86 -18.17 -10.81 -13.32
N ARG A 87 -17.06 -11.46 -13.68
CA ARG A 87 -16.96 -12.24 -14.93
C ARG A 87 -18.01 -13.36 -14.99
N LEU A 88 -18.18 -14.14 -13.92
CA LEU A 88 -19.18 -15.20 -13.86
C LEU A 88 -20.63 -14.66 -13.93
N ARG A 89 -20.88 -13.47 -13.39
CA ARG A 89 -22.19 -12.80 -13.53
C ARG A 89 -22.44 -12.39 -14.98
N LEU A 90 -21.45 -11.78 -15.64
CA LEU A 90 -21.54 -11.42 -17.05
C LEU A 90 -21.74 -12.65 -17.93
N GLN A 91 -20.97 -13.71 -17.68
CA GLN A 91 -21.11 -14.96 -18.41
C GLN A 91 -22.54 -15.53 -18.27
N ARG A 92 -23.09 -15.55 -17.06
CA ARG A 92 -24.49 -15.96 -16.84
C ARG A 92 -25.50 -15.08 -17.55
N ILE A 93 -25.26 -13.77 -17.64
CA ILE A 93 -26.14 -12.86 -18.39
C ILE A 93 -26.07 -13.17 -19.88
N VAL A 94 -24.87 -13.40 -20.42
CA VAL A 94 -24.68 -13.77 -21.83
C VAL A 94 -25.32 -15.12 -22.15
N GLU A 95 -25.15 -16.13 -21.29
CA GLU A 95 -25.74 -17.47 -21.45
C GLU A 95 -27.27 -17.46 -21.32
N ARG A 96 -27.84 -16.56 -20.50
CA ARG A 96 -29.30 -16.42 -20.31
C ARG A 96 -29.94 -15.40 -21.25
N ALA A 97 -29.16 -14.59 -21.95
CA ALA A 97 -29.71 -13.70 -22.94
C ALA A 97 -30.36 -14.57 -24.04
N PRO A 98 -31.65 -14.37 -24.38
CA PRO A 98 -32.22 -15.02 -25.55
C PRO A 98 -31.30 -14.69 -26.71
N ALA A 99 -30.84 -15.71 -27.43
CA ALA A 99 -29.87 -15.59 -28.50
C ALA A 99 -30.19 -14.32 -29.29
N LEU A 100 -29.24 -13.39 -29.37
CA LEU A 100 -29.31 -12.19 -30.21
C LEU A 100 -29.31 -12.57 -31.71
N HIS A 101 -29.90 -13.72 -32.07
CA HIS A 101 -30.18 -14.14 -33.43
C HIS A 101 -30.96 -13.05 -34.19
N PHE A 102 -31.80 -12.28 -33.52
CA PHE A 102 -32.53 -11.16 -34.12
C PHE A 102 -31.66 -9.97 -34.57
N LEU A 103 -30.42 -9.81 -34.08
CA LEU A 103 -29.52 -8.74 -34.54
C LEU A 103 -28.50 -9.20 -35.58
N THR A 104 -28.38 -10.50 -35.81
CA THR A 104 -27.45 -11.10 -36.78
C THR A 104 -28.13 -11.67 -38.01
N GLU A 105 -29.45 -11.75 -38.04
CA GLU A 105 -30.15 -12.09 -39.29
C GLU A 105 -29.88 -10.99 -40.33
N PRO A 106 -29.20 -11.32 -41.46
CA PRO A 106 -28.99 -10.34 -42.50
C PRO A 106 -30.37 -9.91 -43.01
N MET A 107 -30.69 -8.61 -42.94
CA MET A 107 -31.98 -8.12 -43.42
C MET A 107 -32.31 -8.77 -44.78
N PRO A 108 -33.54 -9.25 -44.99
CA PRO A 108 -33.95 -9.86 -46.25
C PRO A 108 -33.52 -8.98 -47.42
N GLU A 109 -32.98 -9.58 -48.48
CA GLU A 109 -32.35 -8.84 -49.57
C GLU A 109 -33.30 -7.79 -50.19
N ALA A 110 -34.61 -8.07 -50.17
CA ALA A 110 -35.67 -7.16 -50.58
C ALA A 110 -35.68 -5.83 -49.79
N GLU A 111 -35.51 -5.88 -48.46
CA GLU A 111 -35.46 -4.67 -47.62
C GLU A 111 -34.17 -3.88 -47.82
N ARG A 112 -33.05 -4.57 -48.04
CA ARG A 112 -31.77 -3.91 -48.39
C ARG A 112 -31.87 -3.15 -49.71
N ARG A 113 -32.52 -3.70 -50.73
CA ARG A 113 -32.77 -3.03 -52.01
C ARG A 113 -33.65 -1.79 -51.86
N ARG A 114 -34.74 -1.89 -51.08
CA ARG A 114 -35.64 -0.74 -50.80
C ARG A 114 -34.90 0.40 -50.10
N LYS A 115 -34.06 0.08 -49.10
CA LYS A 115 -33.29 1.09 -48.37
C LYS A 115 -32.27 1.79 -49.27
N ARG A 116 -31.58 1.05 -50.14
CA ARG A 116 -30.65 1.62 -51.13
C ARG A 116 -31.36 2.55 -52.12
N ALA A 117 -32.48 2.11 -52.70
CA ALA A 117 -33.27 2.92 -53.63
C ALA A 117 -33.79 4.22 -52.98
N ARG A 118 -34.18 4.16 -51.69
CA ARG A 118 -34.59 5.35 -50.94
C ARG A 118 -33.44 6.34 -50.73
N LEU A 119 -32.23 5.84 -50.46
CA LEU A 119 -31.05 6.67 -50.26
C LEU A 119 -30.56 7.31 -51.57
N THR A 120 -30.61 6.60 -52.70
CA THR A 120 -30.27 7.15 -54.01
C THR A 120 -31.23 8.28 -54.40
N LEU A 121 -32.53 8.08 -54.20
CA LEU A 121 -33.54 9.12 -54.44
C LEU A 121 -33.36 10.36 -53.54
N GLN A 122 -32.91 10.18 -52.29
CA GLN A 122 -32.60 11.30 -51.39
C GLN A 122 -31.35 12.07 -51.80
N MET A 123 -30.37 11.40 -52.41
CA MET A 123 -29.14 12.02 -52.91
C MET A 123 -29.40 12.81 -54.19
N GLU A 124 -30.24 12.28 -55.09
CA GLU A 124 -30.62 12.95 -56.34
C GLU A 124 -31.48 14.20 -56.08
N ARG A 125 -32.37 14.18 -55.08
CA ARG A 125 -33.17 15.36 -54.68
C ARG A 125 -32.38 16.47 -54.00
N LYS A 126 -31.14 16.22 -53.59
CA LYS A 126 -30.26 17.20 -52.91
C LYS A 126 -29.23 17.81 -53.85
N ARG A 127 -29.20 17.41 -55.12
CA ARG A 127 -28.44 18.08 -56.19
C ARG A 127 -29.36 19.03 -56.94
#